data_AF-A0AAN6X673-F1
#
_entry.id   AF-A0AAN6X673-F1
#
_cell.length_a   1.000
_cell.length_b   1.000
_cell.length_c   1.000
_cell.angle_alpha   90.00
_cell.angle_beta   90.00
_cell.angle_gamma   90.00
#
_symmetry.space_group_name_H-M   'P 1'
#
loop_
_entity.id
_entity.type
_entity.pdbx_description
1 polymer ?
#
loop_
_entity_poly.entity_id
_entity_poly.type
_entity_poly.pdbx_seq_one_letter_code
_entity_poly.pdbx_strand_id
1 'polypeptide(L)'
;MSTFYLPNTTDFTLGGITRIPDQDAFQQGTEFILGKYNSSGIGTDFRLEKYKVDPISESSAIAWVTYRMVLPGGEGGRKGKGAANGGWKFTNLYGFRVLPDGRKGWEWTNADGEYTEVLRRYPGFLS
;
A
#
# COMPACT_ATOMS: atom_id res chain seq x y z
N MET A 1 13.47 -7.99 2.73
CA MET A 1 12.57 -7.99 1.56
C MET A 1 11.20 -8.45 1.98
N SER A 2 10.14 -7.83 1.47
CA SER A 2 8.75 -8.24 1.71
C SER A 2 8.45 -9.49 0.87
N THR A 3 8.56 -10.66 1.49
CA THR A 3 8.27 -11.97 0.85
C THR A 3 6.78 -12.24 0.67
N PHE A 4 5.93 -11.21 0.74
CA PHE A 4 4.48 -11.34 0.83
C PHE A 4 3.77 -11.28 -0.52
N TYR A 5 4.45 -10.88 -1.60
CA TYR A 5 3.89 -10.81 -2.95
C TYR A 5 4.36 -12.00 -3.78
N LEU A 6 3.45 -12.62 -4.51
CA LEU A 6 3.79 -13.69 -5.44
C LEU A 6 4.47 -13.10 -6.69
N PRO A 7 5.39 -13.85 -7.35
CA PRO A 7 5.85 -13.49 -8.68
C PRO A 7 4.66 -13.32 -9.63
N ASN A 8 4.75 -12.38 -10.56
CA ASN A 8 3.63 -11.97 -11.43
C ASN A 8 2.43 -11.35 -10.70
N THR A 9 2.62 -10.79 -9.50
CA THR A 9 1.56 -10.02 -8.83
C THR A 9 1.08 -8.88 -9.74
N THR A 10 -0.22 -8.63 -9.73
CA THR A 10 -0.84 -7.55 -10.51
C THR A 10 -1.30 -6.43 -9.60
N ASP A 11 -0.75 -5.25 -9.78
CA ASP A 11 -1.15 -4.05 -9.02
C ASP A 11 -2.07 -3.19 -9.88
N PHE A 12 -3.22 -2.85 -9.29
CA PHE A 12 -4.20 -1.93 -9.85
C PHE A 12 -4.09 -0.59 -9.12
N THR A 13 -3.94 0.50 -9.87
CA THR A 13 -3.87 1.85 -9.31
C THR A 13 -4.45 2.87 -10.28
N LEU A 14 -5.56 3.51 -9.89
CA LEU A 14 -6.28 4.56 -10.60
C LEU A 14 -6.58 4.22 -12.07
N GLY A 15 -7.00 2.98 -12.32
CA GLY A 15 -7.27 2.46 -13.66
C GLY A 15 -6.04 1.94 -14.42
N GLY A 16 -4.84 2.16 -13.90
CA GLY A 16 -3.60 1.55 -14.36
C GLY A 16 -3.48 0.09 -13.91
N ILE A 17 -2.82 -0.72 -14.74
CA ILE A 17 -2.54 -2.13 -14.48
C ILE A 17 -1.04 -2.35 -14.64
N THR A 18 -0.38 -2.78 -13.58
CA THR A 18 1.05 -3.11 -13.59
C THR A 18 1.23 -4.56 -13.17
N ARG A 19 1.84 -5.37 -14.03
CA ARG A 19 2.25 -6.73 -13.68
C ARG A 19 3.71 -6.73 -13.27
N ILE A 20 3.98 -7.14 -12.03
CA ILE A 20 5.33 -7.15 -11.47
C ILE A 20 5.92 -8.55 -11.64
N PRO A 21 6.96 -8.74 -12.46
CA PRO A 21 7.44 -10.06 -12.85
C PRO A 21 8.07 -10.84 -11.69
N ASP A 22 8.80 -10.16 -10.82
CA ASP A 22 9.63 -10.75 -9.77
C ASP A 22 9.82 -9.81 -8.58
N GLN A 23 10.57 -10.27 -7.58
CA GLN A 23 10.83 -9.53 -6.34
C GLN A 23 11.74 -8.32 -6.55
N ASP A 24 12.64 -8.35 -7.54
CA ASP A 24 13.57 -7.24 -7.79
C ASP A 24 12.81 -6.07 -8.39
N ALA A 25 11.92 -6.33 -9.35
CA ALA A 25 11.00 -5.33 -9.88
C ALA A 25 10.07 -4.77 -8.79
N PHE A 26 9.60 -5.63 -7.87
CA PHE A 26 8.79 -5.20 -6.73
C PHE A 26 9.57 -4.26 -5.80
N GLN A 27 10.82 -4.61 -5.49
CA GLN A 27 11.69 -3.77 -4.66
C GLN A 27 11.92 -2.41 -5.30
N GLN A 28 12.28 -2.36 -6.59
CA GLN A 28 12.53 -1.10 -7.29
C GLN A 28 11.29 -0.20 -7.29
N GLY A 29 10.11 -0.76 -7.58
CA GLY A 29 8.85 -0.02 -7.52
C GLY A 29 8.53 0.50 -6.12
N THR A 30 8.75 -0.33 -5.09
CA THR A 30 8.56 0.06 -3.69
C THR A 30 9.50 1.19 -3.29
N GLU A 31 10.79 1.09 -3.62
CA GLU A 31 11.78 2.13 -3.33
C GLU A 31 11.45 3.45 -4.02
N PHE A 32 11.01 3.40 -5.28
CA PHE A 32 10.57 4.58 -6.02
C PHE A 32 9.40 5.29 -5.30
N ILE A 33 8.35 4.54 -4.94
CA ILE A 33 7.18 5.11 -4.27
C ILE A 33 7.50 5.61 -2.86
N LEU A 34 8.28 4.87 -2.06
CA LEU A 34 8.73 5.33 -0.75
C LEU A 34 9.60 6.60 -0.86
N GLY A 35 10.41 6.71 -1.92
CA GLY A 35 11.15 7.92 -2.26
C GLY A 35 10.23 9.11 -2.51
N LYS A 36 9.16 8.93 -3.28
CA LYS A 36 8.13 9.96 -3.52
C LYS A 36 7.45 10.40 -2.23
N TYR A 37 7.06 9.45 -1.37
CA TYR A 37 6.47 9.73 -0.05
C TYR A 37 7.38 10.60 0.84
N ASN A 38 8.66 10.24 0.93
CA ASN A 38 9.63 11.01 1.71
C ASN A 38 9.89 12.40 1.11
N SER A 39 10.08 12.50 -0.21
CA SER A 39 10.33 13.78 -0.88
C SER A 39 9.15 14.76 -0.80
N SER A 40 7.93 14.22 -0.68
CA SER A 40 6.69 15.00 -0.53
C SER A 40 6.41 15.42 0.92
N GLY A 41 7.27 15.05 1.88
CA GLY A 41 7.10 15.35 3.31
C GLY A 41 5.97 14.58 3.99
N ILE A 42 5.39 13.60 3.30
CA ILE A 42 4.30 12.75 3.80
C ILE A 42 4.83 11.73 4.81
N GLY A 43 6.06 11.24 4.59
CA GLY A 43 6.65 10.13 5.34
C GLY A 43 6.10 8.77 4.92
N THR A 44 6.61 7.71 5.54
CA THR A 44 6.30 6.31 5.17
C THR A 44 5.78 5.49 6.36
N ASP A 45 5.29 6.14 7.42
CA ASP A 45 4.69 5.46 8.57
C ASP A 45 3.21 5.14 8.27
N PHE A 46 2.97 3.88 7.88
CA PHE A 46 1.64 3.32 7.69
C PHE A 46 1.34 2.36 8.84
N ARG A 47 0.24 2.59 9.55
CA ARG A 47 -0.19 1.73 10.65
C ARG A 47 -1.45 0.98 10.27
N LEU A 48 -1.46 -0.33 10.50
CA LEU A 48 -2.65 -1.14 10.34
C LEU A 48 -3.70 -0.72 11.37
N GLU A 49 -4.90 -0.36 10.91
CA GLU A 49 -6.00 0.04 11.78
C GLU A 49 -7.06 -1.05 11.93
N LYS A 50 -7.45 -1.64 10.80
CA LYS A 50 -8.42 -2.73 10.75
C LYS A 50 -8.24 -3.51 9.47
N TYR A 51 -8.75 -4.74 9.47
CA TYR A 51 -8.84 -5.55 8.28
C TYR A 51 -10.15 -6.34 8.29
N LYS A 52 -10.60 -6.70 7.08
CA LYS A 52 -11.65 -7.69 6.84
C LYS A 52 -11.08 -8.71 5.87
N VAL A 53 -11.28 -10.00 6.15
CA VAL A 53 -10.87 -11.08 5.25
C VAL A 53 -12.09 -11.91 4.92
N ASP A 54 -12.35 -12.09 3.63
CA ASP A 54 -13.36 -13.00 3.12
C ASP A 54 -12.64 -14.18 2.45
N PRO A 55 -12.60 -15.37 3.08
CA PRO A 55 -12.12 -16.58 2.45
C PRO A 55 -12.99 -16.92 1.24
N ILE A 56 -12.36 -17.24 0.11
CA ILE A 56 -13.04 -17.65 -1.12
C ILE A 56 -12.93 -19.17 -1.31
N SER A 57 -11.80 -19.75 -0.90
CA SER A 57 -11.57 -21.19 -0.88
C SER A 57 -10.48 -21.54 0.16
N GLU A 58 -10.14 -22.82 0.31
CA GLU A 58 -9.02 -23.25 1.16
C GLU A 58 -7.67 -22.63 0.75
N SER A 59 -7.53 -22.18 -0.50
CA SER A 59 -6.28 -21.65 -1.06
C SER A 59 -6.37 -20.18 -1.49
N SER A 60 -7.47 -19.48 -1.19
CA SER A 60 -7.63 -18.09 -1.64
C SER A 60 -8.54 -17.27 -0.73
N ALA A 61 -8.22 -15.98 -0.57
CA ALA A 61 -9.03 -15.02 0.16
C ALA A 61 -8.93 -13.63 -0.44
N ILE A 62 -9.91 -12.78 -0.17
CA ILE A 62 -9.84 -11.34 -0.44
C ILE A 62 -9.73 -10.62 0.90
N ALA A 63 -8.79 -9.69 1.02
CA ALA A 63 -8.60 -8.87 2.20
C ALA A 63 -8.83 -7.39 1.89
N TRP A 64 -9.63 -6.72 2.70
CA TRP A 64 -9.71 -5.27 2.78
C TRP A 64 -8.86 -4.85 3.96
N VAL A 65 -7.79 -4.10 3.69
CA VAL A 65 -6.86 -3.67 4.72
C VAL A 65 -6.92 -2.16 4.83
N THR A 66 -7.38 -1.67 5.98
CA THR A 66 -7.40 -0.24 6.28
C THR A 66 -6.14 0.13 7.02
N TYR A 67 -5.38 1.04 6.42
CA TYR A 67 -4.23 1.67 7.04
C TYR A 67 -4.57 3.07 7.48
N ARG A 68 -3.82 3.57 8.46
CA ARG A 68 -3.69 4.99 8.77
C ARG A 68 -2.29 5.44 8.37
N MET A 69 -2.22 6.50 7.59
CA MET A 69 -1.00 7.25 7.37
C MET A 69 -0.71 8.12 8.58
N VAL A 70 0.52 8.13 9.07
CA VAL A 70 0.98 8.99 10.16
C VAL A 70 1.93 10.04 9.60
N LEU A 71 1.55 11.31 9.74
CA LEU A 71 2.33 12.42 9.21
C LEU A 71 3.47 12.81 10.16
N PRO A 72 4.71 12.97 9.67
CA PRO A 72 5.79 13.57 10.44
C PRO A 72 5.45 15.02 10.80
N GLY A 73 4.95 15.24 12.02
CA GLY A 73 4.57 16.58 12.54
C GLY A 73 3.07 16.89 12.59
N GLY A 74 2.20 15.91 12.29
CA GLY A 74 0.73 16.06 12.39
C GLY A 74 0.07 16.80 11.20
N GLU A 75 -1.26 16.89 11.21
CA GLU A 75 -2.01 17.62 10.18
C GLU A 75 -1.84 19.14 10.39
N GLY A 76 -1.24 19.84 9.41
CA GLY A 76 -1.07 21.31 9.45
C GLY A 76 0.36 21.83 9.34
N GLY A 77 1.37 20.99 9.14
CA GLY A 77 2.67 21.42 8.59
C GLY A 77 3.50 22.38 9.44
N ARG A 78 3.34 22.42 10.77
CA ARG A 78 4.27 23.17 11.64
C ARG A 78 5.00 22.24 12.59
N LYS A 79 6.33 22.32 12.52
CA LYS A 79 7.32 21.79 13.46
C LYS A 79 6.82 21.90 14.91
N GLY A 80 6.08 20.90 15.35
CA GLY A 80 5.55 20.75 16.69
C GLY A 80 5.89 19.33 17.13
N LYS A 81 6.69 19.24 18.18
CA LYS A 81 7.25 17.98 18.70
C LYS A 81 6.12 16.99 19.02
N GLY A 82 6.21 15.80 18.45
CA GLY A 82 5.43 14.63 18.86
C GLY A 82 4.55 14.08 17.74
N ALA A 83 4.52 12.76 17.64
CA ALA A 83 3.57 12.01 16.82
C ALA A 83 2.14 12.35 17.27
N ALA A 84 1.58 13.43 16.74
CA ALA A 84 0.16 13.68 16.87
C ALA A 84 -0.55 12.64 16.00
N ASN A 85 -1.67 12.11 16.48
CA ASN A 85 -2.59 11.19 15.79
C ASN A 85 -3.24 11.80 14.52
N GLY A 86 -2.54 12.70 13.82
CA GLY A 86 -2.93 13.34 12.58
C GLY A 86 -2.47 12.53 11.36
N GLY A 87 -3.33 12.51 10.36
CA GLY A 87 -3.20 11.71 9.14
C GLY A 87 -4.53 11.01 8.85
N TRP A 88 -4.61 10.37 7.70
CA TRP A 88 -5.88 9.84 7.19
C TRP A 88 -5.86 8.33 7.07
N LYS A 89 -7.08 7.77 7.00
CA LYS A 89 -7.27 6.36 6.71
C LYS A 89 -7.54 6.16 5.23
N PHE A 90 -7.08 5.05 4.72
CA PHE A 90 -7.44 4.55 3.40
C PHE A 90 -7.53 3.03 3.46
N THR A 91 -8.25 2.44 2.51
CA THR A 91 -8.41 0.98 2.43
C THR A 91 -7.97 0.52 1.05
N ASN A 92 -7.08 -0.45 1.03
CA ASN A 92 -6.66 -1.15 -0.17
C ASN A 92 -7.22 -2.57 -0.15
N LEU A 93 -7.37 -3.18 -1.33
CA LEU A 93 -7.78 -4.57 -1.46
C LEU A 93 -6.59 -5.44 -1.87
N TYR A 94 -6.56 -6.66 -1.35
CA TYR A 94 -5.51 -7.63 -1.62
C TYR A 94 -6.12 -8.99 -1.93
N GLY A 95 -5.67 -9.61 -3.01
CA GLY A 95 -6.02 -10.98 -3.36
C GLY A 95 -4.94 -11.95 -2.88
N PHE A 96 -5.26 -12.77 -1.88
CA PHE A 96 -4.35 -13.79 -1.38
C PHE A 96 -4.51 -15.11 -2.15
N ARG A 97 -3.39 -15.78 -2.40
CA ARG A 97 -3.38 -17.14 -2.98
C ARG A 97 -2.30 -18.02 -2.36
N VAL A 98 -2.62 -19.30 -2.23
CA VAL A 98 -1.68 -20.41 -2.06
C VAL A 98 -1.55 -21.14 -3.40
N LEU A 99 -0.33 -21.26 -3.92
CA LEU A 99 0.00 -21.94 -5.16
C LEU A 99 0.14 -23.46 -4.94
N PRO A 100 0.01 -24.29 -5.99
CA PRO A 100 0.16 -25.75 -5.88
C PRO A 100 1.52 -26.21 -5.34
N ASP A 101 2.56 -25.40 -5.52
CA ASP A 101 3.91 -25.65 -4.99
C ASP A 101 4.10 -25.18 -3.53
N GLY A 102 3.03 -24.74 -2.87
CA GLY A 102 3.01 -24.32 -1.47
C GLY A 102 3.42 -22.86 -1.24
N ARG A 103 3.87 -22.13 -2.26
CA ARG A 103 4.11 -20.68 -2.13
C ARG A 103 2.81 -19.95 -1.85
N LYS A 104 2.87 -18.86 -1.11
CA LYS A 104 1.69 -18.07 -0.75
C LYS A 104 1.99 -16.59 -0.66
N GLY A 105 1.00 -15.77 -0.98
CA GLY A 105 1.13 -14.32 -0.93
C GLY A 105 0.02 -13.60 -1.68
N TRP A 106 0.22 -12.30 -1.87
CA TRP A 106 -0.64 -11.46 -2.68
C TRP A 106 -0.40 -11.73 -4.15
N GLU A 107 -1.44 -12.16 -4.85
CA GLU A 107 -1.47 -12.34 -6.31
C GLU A 107 -1.87 -11.03 -7.02
N TRP A 108 -2.61 -10.16 -6.33
CA TRP A 108 -2.94 -8.83 -6.82
C TRP A 108 -3.23 -7.87 -5.68
N THR A 109 -3.10 -6.57 -5.97
CA THR A 109 -3.54 -5.49 -5.10
C THR A 109 -4.34 -4.44 -5.85
N ASN A 110 -5.27 -3.79 -5.16
CA ASN A 110 -5.84 -2.53 -5.61
C ASN A 110 -5.52 -1.46 -4.56
N ALA A 111 -4.72 -0.49 -4.98
CA ALA A 111 -4.22 0.60 -4.13
C ALA A 111 -4.99 1.92 -4.35
N ASP A 112 -6.16 1.90 -4.99
CA ASP A 112 -6.89 3.11 -5.36
C ASP A 112 -7.25 3.96 -4.13
N GLY A 113 -7.60 3.32 -3.02
CA GLY A 113 -7.94 4.01 -1.78
C GLY A 113 -6.78 4.85 -1.25
N GLU A 114 -5.57 4.30 -1.28
CA GLU A 114 -4.33 5.00 -0.93
C GLU A 114 -4.08 6.19 -1.85
N TYR A 115 -3.94 5.93 -3.15
CA TYR A 115 -3.54 6.96 -4.11
C TYR A 115 -4.59 8.05 -4.27
N THR A 116 -5.87 7.73 -4.15
CA THR A 116 -6.95 8.74 -4.14
C THR A 116 -6.80 9.69 -2.96
N GLU A 117 -6.60 9.18 -1.75
CA GLU A 117 -6.47 10.03 -0.56
C GLU A 117 -5.14 10.82 -0.55
N VAL A 118 -4.07 10.25 -1.10
CA VAL A 118 -2.78 10.94 -1.30
C VAL A 118 -2.93 12.08 -2.29
N LEU A 119 -3.41 11.81 -3.51
CA LEU A 119 -3.54 12.82 -4.57
C LEU A 119 -4.53 13.93 -4.21
N ARG A 120 -5.57 13.61 -3.43
CA ARG A 120 -6.50 14.62 -2.91
C ARG A 120 -5.83 15.65 -2.01
N ARG A 121 -4.74 15.29 -1.31
CA ARG A 121 -4.00 16.15 -0.37
C ARG A 121 -2.69 16.68 -0.95
N TYR A 122 -2.07 15.90 -1.83
CA TYR A 122 -0.80 16.17 -2.48
C TYR A 122 -0.95 15.93 -3.99
N PRO A 123 -1.60 16.85 -4.73
CA PRO A 123 -1.89 16.64 -6.16
C PRO A 123 -0.65 16.44 -7.04
N GLY A 124 0.51 16.97 -6.62
CA GLY A 124 1.80 16.81 -7.30
C GLY A 124 2.56 15.53 -6.95
N PHE A 125 1.99 14.61 -6.17
CA PHE A 125 2.70 13.42 -5.69
C PHE A 125 3.26 12.52 -6.82
N LEU A 126 2.50 12.41 -7.93
CA LEU A 126 2.88 11.63 -9.11
C LEU A 126 3.64 12.46 -10.17
N SER A 127 3.84 13.75 -9.93
CA SER A 127 4.56 14.66 -10.85
C SER A 127 6.08 14.56 -10.69
#